data_AF-A0A7J3X5A0-F1
#
_entry.id   AF-A0A7J3X5A0-F1
#
_cell.length_a   1.000
_cell.length_b   1.000
_cell.length_c   1.000
_cell.angle_alpha   90.00
_cell.angle_beta   90.00
_cell.angle_gamma   90.00
#
_symmetry.space_group_name_H-M   'P 1'
#
loop_
_entity.id
_entity.type
_entity.pdbx_description
1 polymer ?
#
loop_
_entity_poly.entity_id
_entity_poly.type
_entity_poly.pdbx_seq_one_letter_code
_entity_poly.pdbx_strand_id
1 'polypeptide(L)'
;MQLVFRAVVFEAKELARVEGEAAGLAAWLGGAPARVTLHVLRVARVGLLVQRPPSPEVEVVWEPCLTVSSIREYLLCRYHEGEYESARYCSAEATEPGGYCRAHAESPRALYERCAQGDEQACARASELLGGEEFLVYVLDFGWHKPKVGLTQRWRLLHRVAEQPHTYAAVVARGGLREMRRLERKLGGRATEGVGLRVERRLEAAARALEEGFSTLASRAAWALTTLGLHGGYEAYTVLPRS
;
A
#
# COMPACT_ATOMS: atom_id res chain seq x y z
N MET A 1 -2.47 32.04 7.48
CA MET A 1 -2.11 31.33 6.23
C MET A 1 -2.60 29.89 6.37
N GLN A 2 -3.42 29.40 5.44
CA GLN A 2 -3.98 28.05 5.53
C GLN A 2 -2.93 27.03 5.09
N LEU A 3 -2.57 26.11 6.00
CA LEU A 3 -1.73 24.95 5.69
C LEU A 3 -2.64 23.78 5.31
N VAL A 4 -2.32 23.11 4.20
CA VAL A 4 -3.07 21.93 3.75
C VAL A 4 -2.17 20.71 3.84
N PHE A 5 -2.63 19.71 4.59
CA PHE A 5 -1.92 18.43 4.72
C PHE A 5 -2.25 17.54 3.53
N ARG A 6 -1.21 17.11 2.80
CA ARG A 6 -1.35 16.31 1.58
C ARG A 6 -1.09 14.83 1.80
N ALA A 7 -0.06 14.51 2.58
CA ALA A 7 0.29 13.13 2.90
C ALA A 7 1.12 13.07 4.19
N VAL A 8 1.13 11.89 4.81
CA VAL A 8 2.16 11.52 5.77
C VAL A 8 3.31 10.89 4.99
N VAL A 9 4.52 11.37 5.22
CA VAL A 9 5.76 10.80 4.69
C VAL A 9 6.59 10.26 5.84
N PHE A 10 7.46 9.30 5.56
CA PHE A 10 8.36 8.77 6.56
C PHE A 10 9.65 8.30 5.92
N GLU A 11 10.68 8.25 6.73
CA GLU A 11 11.88 7.50 6.42
C GLU A 11 11.93 6.26 7.29
N ALA A 12 12.38 5.16 6.70
CA ALA A 12 12.56 3.91 7.42
C ALA A 12 13.98 3.40 7.23
N LYS A 13 14.48 2.73 8.27
CA LYS A 13 15.73 1.99 8.25
C LYS A 13 15.43 0.50 8.25
N GLU A 14 16.19 -0.25 7.46
CA GLU A 14 16.17 -1.70 7.55
C GLU A 14 16.85 -2.14 8.85
N LEU A 15 16.15 -2.96 9.62
CA LEU A 15 16.66 -3.56 10.86
C LEU A 15 17.20 -4.95 10.64
N ALA A 16 16.52 -5.72 9.79
CA ALA A 16 16.83 -7.11 9.55
C ALA A 16 16.28 -7.54 8.19
N ARG A 17 16.88 -8.61 7.68
CA ARG A 17 16.41 -9.36 6.54
C ARG A 17 16.35 -10.83 6.95
N VAL A 18 15.19 -11.44 6.82
CA VAL A 18 14.93 -12.78 7.34
C VAL A 18 14.29 -13.64 6.27
N GLU A 19 14.80 -14.85 6.10
CA GLU A 19 14.26 -15.80 5.12
C GLU A 19 13.24 -16.74 5.78
N GLY A 20 12.23 -17.11 5.01
CA GLY A 20 11.26 -18.13 5.37
C GLY A 20 10.91 -18.98 4.15
N GLU A 21 10.64 -20.25 4.40
CA GLU A 21 10.25 -21.20 3.36
C GLU A 21 9.02 -21.98 3.81
N ALA A 22 8.13 -22.28 2.88
CA ALA A 22 7.04 -23.20 3.09
C ALA A 22 6.87 -24.11 1.88
N ALA A 23 6.76 -25.41 2.17
CA ALA A 23 6.44 -26.44 1.19
C ALA A 23 4.95 -26.78 1.32
N GLY A 24 4.20 -26.61 0.22
CA GLY A 24 2.82 -27.08 0.12
C GLY A 24 2.71 -28.44 -0.55
N LEU A 25 1.48 -28.90 -0.79
CA LEU A 25 1.23 -30.14 -1.55
C LEU A 25 1.92 -30.13 -2.93
N ALA A 26 1.98 -28.98 -3.60
CA ALA A 26 2.69 -28.85 -4.87
C ALA A 26 4.20 -29.10 -4.74
N ALA A 27 4.82 -28.68 -3.63
CA ALA A 27 6.24 -28.96 -3.38
C ALA A 27 6.47 -30.43 -3.03
N TRP A 28 5.53 -31.06 -2.32
CA TRP A 28 5.54 -32.51 -2.08
C TRP A 28 5.44 -33.32 -3.38
N LEU A 29 4.76 -32.80 -4.40
CA LEU A 29 4.67 -33.37 -5.75
C LEU A 29 5.86 -32.99 -6.67
N GLY A 30 6.95 -32.44 -6.12
CA GLY A 30 8.16 -32.08 -6.87
C GLY A 30 8.21 -30.64 -7.39
N GLY A 31 7.24 -29.80 -7.02
CA GLY A 31 7.28 -28.36 -7.30
C GLY A 31 8.26 -27.59 -6.42
N ALA A 32 8.57 -26.36 -6.80
CA ALA A 32 9.39 -25.48 -5.97
C ALA A 32 8.58 -24.95 -4.76
N PRO A 33 9.17 -24.91 -3.55
CA PRO A 33 8.54 -24.27 -2.40
C PRO A 33 8.41 -22.76 -2.61
N ALA A 34 7.54 -22.12 -1.83
CA ALA A 34 7.53 -20.67 -1.74
C ALA A 34 8.64 -20.24 -0.77
N ARG A 35 9.49 -19.31 -1.21
CA ARG A 35 10.54 -18.69 -0.41
C ARG A 35 10.25 -17.21 -0.28
N VAL A 36 10.33 -16.69 0.94
CA VAL A 36 10.09 -15.28 1.24
C VAL A 36 11.34 -14.69 1.87
N THR A 37 11.79 -13.57 1.34
CA THR A 37 12.74 -12.69 1.99
C THR A 37 11.96 -11.54 2.63
N LEU A 38 11.90 -11.53 3.96
CA LEU A 38 11.22 -10.51 4.74
C LEU A 38 12.17 -9.39 5.12
N HIS A 39 11.93 -8.20 4.58
CA HIS A 39 12.55 -6.94 4.96
C HIS A 39 11.83 -6.33 6.16
N VAL A 40 12.55 -6.21 7.28
CA VAL A 40 12.04 -5.62 8.51
C VAL A 40 12.49 -4.17 8.58
N LEU A 41 11.57 -3.25 8.34
CA LEU A 41 11.82 -1.81 8.36
C LEU A 41 11.29 -1.21 9.66
N ARG A 42 11.97 -0.17 10.16
CA ARG A 42 11.54 0.64 11.31
C ARG A 42 11.43 2.09 10.86
N VAL A 43 10.29 2.71 11.11
CA VAL A 43 10.13 4.16 10.91
C VAL A 43 11.15 4.89 11.79
N ALA A 44 12.04 5.65 11.15
CA ALA A 44 13.08 6.44 11.79
C ALA A 44 12.58 7.85 12.13
N ARG A 45 11.86 8.48 11.20
CA ARG A 45 11.21 9.78 11.38
C ARG A 45 9.95 9.88 10.53
N VAL A 46 9.01 10.70 10.99
CA VAL A 46 7.74 10.97 10.29
C VAL A 46 7.69 12.45 9.90
N GLY A 47 7.17 12.72 8.72
CA GLY A 47 6.96 14.07 8.22
C GLY A 47 5.55 14.25 7.68
N LEU A 48 5.15 15.50 7.54
CA LEU A 48 3.94 15.88 6.84
C LEU A 48 4.29 16.60 5.57
N LEU A 49 3.76 16.11 4.46
CA LEU A 49 3.79 16.83 3.19
C LEU A 49 2.72 17.91 3.25
N VAL A 50 3.14 19.17 3.29
CA VAL A 50 2.25 20.32 3.44
C VAL A 50 2.31 21.20 2.21
N GLN A 51 1.16 21.78 1.86
CA GLN A 51 1.03 22.79 0.82
C GLN A 51 0.55 24.09 1.43
N ARG A 52 1.05 25.21 0.87
CA ARG A 52 0.61 26.57 1.18
C ARG A 52 -0.08 27.19 -0.05
N PRO A 53 -1.40 27.02 -0.22
CA PRO A 53 -2.12 27.61 -1.34
C PRO A 53 -1.95 29.14 -1.41
N PRO A 54 -1.92 29.73 -2.62
CA PRO A 54 -2.22 29.11 -3.90
C PRO A 54 -1.05 28.34 -4.54
N SER A 55 0.13 28.31 -3.91
CA SER A 55 1.32 27.64 -4.47
C SER A 55 1.05 26.14 -4.69
N PRO A 56 1.39 25.57 -5.86
CA PRO A 56 1.30 24.13 -6.09
C PRO A 56 2.42 23.35 -5.41
N GLU A 57 3.49 24.03 -4.99
CA GLU A 57 4.66 23.40 -4.39
C GLU A 57 4.35 22.90 -2.96
N VAL A 58 5.01 21.82 -2.60
CA VAL A 58 4.94 21.21 -1.27
C VAL A 58 6.28 21.29 -0.56
N GLU A 59 6.22 21.24 0.76
CA GLU A 59 7.39 21.06 1.61
C GLU A 59 7.13 19.91 2.59
N VAL A 60 8.19 19.23 3.03
CA VAL A 60 8.08 18.27 4.12
C VAL A 60 8.43 18.95 5.43
N VAL A 61 7.48 18.94 6.36
CA VAL A 61 7.72 19.31 7.75
C VAL A 61 8.02 18.03 8.53
N TRP A 62 9.29 17.79 8.82
CA TRP A 62 9.74 16.65 9.62
C TRP A 62 9.43 16.85 11.11
N GLU A 63 9.00 15.77 11.75
CA GLU A 63 8.68 15.72 13.18
C GLU A 63 7.74 16.85 13.64
N PRO A 64 6.59 17.05 12.95
CA PRO A 64 5.74 18.19 13.23
C PRO A 64 4.99 18.01 14.55
N CYS A 65 4.94 19.09 15.35
CA CYS A 65 4.05 19.18 16.50
C CYS A 65 2.76 19.87 16.07
N LEU A 66 1.64 19.14 16.05
CA LEU A 66 0.35 19.67 15.62
C LEU A 66 -0.68 19.69 16.75
N THR A 67 -1.46 20.77 16.79
CA THR A 67 -2.72 20.81 17.52
C THR A 67 -3.85 20.89 16.51
N VAL A 68 -4.62 19.80 16.39
CA VAL A 68 -5.76 19.73 15.47
C VAL A 68 -7.00 20.22 16.20
N SER A 69 -7.47 21.43 15.84
CA SER A 69 -8.70 22.01 16.40
C SER A 69 -9.96 21.58 15.64
N SER A 70 -9.84 21.25 14.35
CA SER A 70 -10.93 20.73 13.52
C SER A 70 -10.38 19.99 12.29
N ILE A 71 -11.15 19.06 11.75
CA ILE A 71 -10.85 18.35 10.50
C ILE A 71 -12.00 18.63 9.53
N ARG A 72 -11.69 19.09 8.31
CA ARG A 72 -12.64 19.21 7.20
C ARG A 72 -12.20 18.27 6.09
N GLU A 73 -13.09 17.40 5.63
CA GLU A 73 -12.79 16.50 4.52
C GLU A 73 -12.75 17.27 3.18
N TYR A 74 -11.78 16.95 2.32
CA TYR A 74 -11.68 17.36 0.90
C TYR A 74 -11.79 18.87 0.60
N LEU A 75 -11.02 19.72 1.30
CA LEU A 75 -10.95 21.14 0.94
C LEU A 75 -10.35 21.38 -0.46
N LEU A 76 -9.34 20.60 -0.87
CA LEU A 76 -8.61 20.79 -2.12
C LEU A 76 -8.50 19.51 -2.95
N CYS A 77 -8.35 19.68 -4.25
CA CYS A 77 -8.13 18.62 -5.23
C CYS A 77 -6.89 17.77 -4.86
N ARG A 78 -7.04 16.44 -4.91
CA ARG A 78 -5.99 15.45 -4.59
C ARG A 78 -4.97 15.23 -5.71
N TYR A 79 -5.23 15.76 -6.90
CA TYR A 79 -4.33 15.62 -8.05
C TYR A 79 -2.97 16.27 -7.77
N HIS A 80 -1.93 15.57 -8.18
CA HIS A 80 -0.56 16.05 -8.19
C HIS A 80 0.25 15.37 -9.28
N GLU A 81 1.23 16.10 -9.80
CA GLU A 81 2.31 15.58 -10.65
C GLU A 81 3.53 15.27 -9.79
N GLY A 82 4.37 14.31 -10.19
CA GLY A 82 5.55 13.90 -9.43
C GLY A 82 5.24 12.99 -8.24
N GLU A 83 6.30 12.64 -7.49
CA GLU A 83 6.27 11.75 -6.33
C GLU A 83 6.71 12.51 -5.08
N TYR A 84 5.97 12.32 -3.98
CA TYR A 84 6.32 12.82 -2.63
C TYR A 84 6.83 14.27 -2.57
N GLU A 85 8.11 14.46 -2.26
CA GLU A 85 8.72 15.76 -1.98
C GLU A 85 8.84 16.63 -3.24
N SER A 86 8.83 16.02 -4.43
CA SER A 86 8.82 16.73 -5.70
C SER A 86 7.40 16.91 -6.25
N ALA A 87 6.37 16.58 -5.47
CA ALA A 87 5.00 16.58 -5.95
C ALA A 87 4.43 18.00 -6.06
N ARG A 88 3.76 18.30 -7.18
CA ARG A 88 3.10 19.58 -7.40
C ARG A 88 1.60 19.37 -7.34
N TYR A 89 0.96 19.86 -6.27
CA TYR A 89 -0.46 19.62 -5.99
C TYR A 89 -1.37 20.69 -6.61
N CYS A 90 -2.54 20.27 -7.07
CA CYS A 90 -3.58 21.19 -7.50
C CYS A 90 -4.14 21.98 -6.31
N SER A 91 -4.14 23.31 -6.40
CA SER A 91 -4.68 24.22 -5.39
C SER A 91 -6.18 24.53 -5.53
N ALA A 92 -6.87 23.94 -6.51
CA ALA A 92 -8.30 24.14 -6.71
C ALA A 92 -9.13 23.35 -5.69
N GLU A 93 -10.34 23.81 -5.39
CA GLU A 93 -11.28 23.09 -4.53
C GLU A 93 -11.69 21.75 -5.15
N ALA A 94 -11.89 20.74 -4.30
CA ALA A 94 -12.43 19.47 -4.74
C ALA A 94 -13.95 19.57 -4.89
N THR A 95 -14.43 19.51 -6.13
CA THR A 95 -15.86 19.62 -6.47
C THR A 95 -16.45 18.31 -6.99
N GLU A 96 -15.61 17.31 -7.27
CA GLU A 96 -15.98 16.04 -7.88
C GLU A 96 -15.76 14.88 -6.90
N PRO A 97 -16.51 13.77 -7.05
CA PRO A 97 -16.35 12.58 -6.22
C PRO A 97 -14.90 12.09 -6.16
N GLY A 98 -14.49 11.58 -5.00
CA GLY A 98 -13.12 11.10 -4.78
C GLY A 98 -12.10 12.20 -4.46
N GLY A 99 -12.52 13.46 -4.36
CA GLY A 99 -11.67 14.57 -3.91
C GLY A 99 -10.89 15.25 -5.04
N TYR A 100 -11.46 15.36 -6.24
CA TYR A 100 -10.84 16.02 -7.40
C TYR A 100 -11.59 17.31 -7.77
N CYS A 101 -10.92 18.25 -8.44
CA CYS A 101 -11.61 19.35 -9.11
C CYS A 101 -12.09 18.89 -10.49
N ARG A 102 -13.01 19.62 -11.11
CA ARG A 102 -13.55 19.30 -12.45
C ARG A 102 -12.46 19.07 -13.51
N ALA A 103 -11.38 19.85 -13.48
CA ALA A 103 -10.28 19.71 -14.44
C ALA A 103 -9.49 18.39 -14.29
N HIS A 104 -9.50 17.78 -13.11
CA HIS A 104 -8.72 16.58 -12.80
C HIS A 104 -9.57 15.33 -12.52
N ALA A 105 -10.88 15.40 -12.72
CA ALA A 105 -11.81 14.29 -12.51
C ALA A 105 -11.49 13.06 -13.40
N GLU A 106 -10.97 13.33 -14.60
CA GLU A 106 -10.56 12.33 -15.59
C GLU A 106 -9.03 12.20 -15.68
N SER A 107 -8.31 12.68 -14.67
CA SER A 107 -6.86 12.52 -14.59
C SER A 107 -6.48 11.04 -14.41
N PRO A 108 -5.26 10.63 -14.79
CA PRO A 108 -4.81 9.24 -14.64
C PRO A 108 -4.94 8.71 -13.20
N ARG A 109 -4.67 9.57 -12.20
CA ARG A 109 -4.81 9.22 -10.76
C ARG A 109 -6.27 9.02 -10.36
N ALA A 110 -7.18 9.90 -10.79
CA ALA A 110 -8.61 9.78 -10.51
C ALA A 110 -9.20 8.52 -11.14
N LEU A 111 -8.82 8.22 -12.39
CA LEU A 111 -9.19 7.00 -13.09
C LEU A 111 -8.64 5.74 -12.41
N TYR A 112 -7.39 5.78 -11.93
CA TYR A 112 -6.80 4.68 -11.17
C TYR A 112 -7.58 4.40 -9.86
N GLU A 113 -8.01 5.43 -9.13
CA GLU A 113 -8.80 5.24 -7.91
C GLU A 113 -10.18 4.63 -8.19
N ARG A 114 -10.86 5.09 -9.25
CA ARG A 114 -12.10 4.46 -9.73
C ARG A 114 -11.88 3.00 -10.16
N CYS A 115 -10.77 2.73 -10.85
CA CYS A 115 -10.38 1.37 -11.23
C CYS A 115 -10.22 0.46 -10.00
N ALA A 116 -9.56 0.96 -8.94
CA ALA A 116 -9.40 0.23 -7.68
C ALA A 116 -10.75 -0.05 -6.99
N GLN A 117 -11.76 0.80 -7.20
CA GLN A 117 -13.13 0.61 -6.72
C GLN A 117 -13.96 -0.35 -7.59
N GLY A 118 -13.46 -0.77 -8.76
CA GLY A 118 -14.11 -1.76 -9.62
C GLY A 118 -14.66 -1.23 -10.94
N ASP A 119 -14.40 0.03 -11.28
CA ASP A 119 -14.79 0.61 -12.57
C ASP A 119 -13.87 0.12 -13.70
N GLU A 120 -14.38 -0.80 -14.53
CA GLU A 120 -13.61 -1.42 -15.61
C GLU A 120 -13.27 -0.45 -16.75
N GLN A 121 -14.13 0.55 -17.01
CA GLN A 121 -13.87 1.57 -18.02
C GLN A 121 -12.73 2.49 -17.55
N ALA A 122 -12.79 2.90 -16.28
CA ALA A 122 -11.70 3.66 -15.67
C ALA A 122 -10.39 2.87 -15.65
N CYS A 123 -10.42 1.56 -15.40
CA CYS A 123 -9.24 0.71 -15.50
C CYS A 123 -8.61 0.70 -16.90
N ALA A 124 -9.43 0.58 -17.95
CA ALA A 124 -8.94 0.61 -19.33
C ALA A 124 -8.26 1.96 -19.62
N ARG A 125 -8.95 3.06 -19.31
CA ARG A 125 -8.46 4.41 -19.57
C ARG A 125 -7.22 4.76 -18.76
N ALA A 126 -7.21 4.43 -17.47
CA ALA A 126 -6.03 4.61 -16.62
C ALA A 126 -4.83 3.80 -17.14
N SER A 127 -5.05 2.57 -17.59
CA SER A 127 -3.97 1.72 -18.11
C SER A 127 -3.35 2.27 -19.39
N GLU A 128 -4.13 2.94 -20.24
CA GLU A 128 -3.60 3.64 -21.42
C GLU A 128 -2.76 4.86 -21.03
N LEU A 129 -3.28 5.70 -20.14
CA LEU A 129 -2.63 6.94 -19.73
C LEU A 129 -1.39 6.71 -18.85
N LEU A 130 -1.35 5.61 -18.10
CA LEU A 130 -0.26 5.22 -17.20
C LEU A 130 0.66 4.17 -17.85
N GLY A 131 0.70 4.07 -19.18
CA GLY A 131 1.36 2.97 -19.92
C GLY A 131 2.86 2.76 -19.67
N GLY A 132 3.53 3.64 -18.92
CA GLY A 132 4.92 3.47 -18.47
C GLY A 132 5.09 3.20 -16.97
N GLU A 133 4.01 3.18 -16.20
CA GLU A 133 4.03 2.99 -14.75
C GLU A 133 3.98 1.51 -14.37
N GLU A 134 4.76 1.12 -13.36
CA GLU A 134 4.75 -0.24 -12.82
C GLU A 134 3.83 -0.36 -11.61
N PHE A 135 2.96 -1.37 -11.63
CA PHE A 135 2.04 -1.70 -10.56
C PHE A 135 2.44 -3.03 -9.92
N LEU A 136 2.16 -3.16 -8.63
CA LEU A 136 2.41 -4.34 -7.83
C LEU A 136 1.11 -4.94 -7.33
N VAL A 137 1.00 -6.26 -7.43
CA VAL A 137 0.06 -7.03 -6.61
C VAL A 137 0.81 -7.53 -5.40
N TYR A 138 0.22 -7.37 -4.22
CA TYR A 138 0.81 -7.80 -2.96
C TYR A 138 -0.22 -8.49 -2.06
N VAL A 139 0.29 -9.36 -1.19
CA VAL A 139 -0.47 -10.11 -0.18
C VAL A 139 -0.09 -9.55 1.18
N LEU A 140 -1.06 -8.92 1.86
CA LEU A 140 -0.90 -8.28 3.16
C LEU A 140 -1.60 -9.11 4.23
N ASP A 141 -0.86 -9.51 5.26
CA ASP A 141 -1.41 -10.16 6.45
C ASP A 141 -1.44 -9.16 7.61
N PHE A 142 -2.40 -9.36 8.52
CA PHE A 142 -2.54 -8.57 9.75
C PHE A 142 -2.71 -9.50 10.96
N GLY A 143 -2.15 -10.71 10.91
CA GLY A 143 -2.20 -11.69 11.99
C GLY A 143 -3.53 -12.45 12.09
N TRP A 144 -4.22 -12.67 10.97
CA TRP A 144 -5.56 -13.26 10.95
C TRP A 144 -5.64 -14.51 10.03
N HIS A 145 -6.81 -15.13 9.86
CA HIS A 145 -6.93 -16.41 9.13
C HIS A 145 -6.73 -16.28 7.61
N LYS A 146 -7.03 -15.12 7.03
CA LYS A 146 -6.88 -14.88 5.58
C LYS A 146 -6.16 -13.57 5.31
N PRO A 147 -5.15 -13.56 4.42
CA PRO A 147 -4.52 -12.32 4.00
C PRO A 147 -5.45 -11.51 3.09
N LYS A 148 -5.13 -10.22 2.95
CA LYS A 148 -5.72 -9.29 1.99
C LYS A 148 -4.82 -9.23 0.75
N VAL A 149 -5.41 -9.21 -0.43
CA VAL A 149 -4.67 -8.88 -1.66
C VAL A 149 -4.88 -7.40 -1.98
N GLY A 150 -3.81 -6.72 -2.37
CA GLY A 150 -3.82 -5.31 -2.73
C GLY A 150 -3.13 -5.05 -4.06
N LEU A 151 -3.48 -3.91 -4.65
CA LEU A 151 -2.88 -3.37 -5.87
C LEU A 151 -2.36 -1.96 -5.57
N THR A 152 -1.12 -1.66 -5.96
CA THR A 152 -0.56 -0.31 -5.80
C THR A 152 0.48 0.01 -6.87
N GLN A 153 0.76 1.29 -7.11
CA GLN A 153 1.94 1.69 -7.88
C GLN A 153 3.20 1.30 -7.12
N ARG A 154 4.23 0.85 -7.83
CA ARG A 154 5.45 0.33 -7.23
C ARG A 154 6.07 1.26 -6.19
N TRP A 155 6.22 2.54 -6.53
CA TRP A 155 6.84 3.53 -5.65
C TRP A 155 6.06 3.75 -4.36
N ARG A 156 4.76 3.40 -4.31
CA ARG A 156 3.89 3.64 -3.15
C ARG A 156 3.80 2.45 -2.19
N LEU A 157 4.45 1.32 -2.47
CA LEU A 157 4.26 0.08 -1.70
C LEU A 157 4.48 0.29 -0.20
N LEU A 158 5.63 0.83 0.21
CA LEU A 158 5.97 0.99 1.63
C LEU A 158 4.98 1.91 2.36
N HIS A 159 4.52 2.96 1.70
CA HIS A 159 3.50 3.86 2.27
C HIS A 159 2.15 3.17 2.41
N ARG A 160 1.72 2.38 1.41
CA ARG A 160 0.48 1.60 1.50
C ARG A 160 0.50 0.56 2.62
N VAL A 161 1.67 -0.03 2.87
CA VAL A 161 1.88 -0.98 3.97
C VAL A 161 1.80 -0.25 5.31
N ALA A 162 2.53 0.86 5.47
CA ALA A 162 2.52 1.66 6.69
C ALA A 162 1.15 2.30 7.01
N GLU A 163 0.32 2.60 6.00
CA GLU A 163 -1.04 3.14 6.15
C GLU A 163 -2.02 2.15 6.83
N GLN A 164 -1.68 0.87 6.94
CA GLN A 164 -2.59 -0.19 7.39
C GLN A 164 -1.96 -1.03 8.51
N PRO A 165 -2.77 -1.57 9.45
CA PRO A 165 -2.30 -2.63 10.34
C PRO A 165 -1.79 -3.81 9.50
N HIS A 166 -0.58 -4.30 9.79
CA HIS A 166 0.03 -5.39 9.04
C HIS A 166 1.09 -6.14 9.86
N THR A 167 1.32 -7.40 9.50
CA THR A 167 2.46 -8.22 9.94
C THR A 167 3.52 -8.28 8.86
N TYR A 168 3.10 -8.47 7.60
CA TYR A 168 3.92 -8.41 6.41
C TYR A 168 3.08 -8.04 5.18
N ALA A 169 3.76 -7.61 4.12
CA ALA A 169 3.22 -7.45 2.77
C ALA A 169 4.17 -8.06 1.75
N ALA A 170 3.80 -9.19 1.16
CA ALA A 170 4.58 -9.92 0.17
C ALA A 170 4.21 -9.47 -1.25
N VAL A 171 5.18 -9.05 -2.05
CA VAL A 171 4.99 -8.69 -3.46
C VAL A 171 4.91 -9.98 -4.28
N VAL A 172 3.79 -10.21 -4.97
CA VAL A 172 3.55 -11.46 -5.71
C VAL A 172 3.68 -11.30 -7.22
N ALA A 173 3.49 -10.10 -7.74
CA ALA A 173 3.64 -9.79 -9.15
C ALA A 173 3.88 -8.31 -9.38
N ARG A 174 4.46 -8.00 -10.54
CA ARG A 174 4.68 -6.65 -11.06
C ARG A 174 4.30 -6.59 -12.53
N GLY A 175 3.78 -5.46 -12.98
CA GLY A 175 3.40 -5.27 -14.40
C GLY A 175 2.49 -4.07 -14.60
N GLY A 176 1.82 -4.02 -15.75
CA GLY A 176 0.90 -2.94 -16.09
C GLY A 176 -0.42 -2.99 -15.30
N LEU A 177 -1.07 -1.84 -15.12
CA LEU A 177 -2.27 -1.69 -14.29
C LEU A 177 -3.36 -2.74 -14.59
N ARG A 178 -3.73 -2.90 -15.87
CA ARG A 178 -4.83 -3.80 -16.26
C ARG A 178 -4.53 -5.26 -15.94
N GLU A 179 -3.31 -5.71 -16.19
CA GLU A 179 -2.88 -7.07 -15.88
C GLU A 179 -2.88 -7.32 -14.37
N MET A 180 -2.26 -6.40 -13.62
CA MET A 180 -2.16 -6.50 -12.17
C MET A 180 -3.54 -6.42 -11.49
N ARG A 181 -4.47 -5.61 -12.00
CA ARG A 181 -5.85 -5.58 -11.51
C ARG A 181 -6.60 -6.90 -11.75
N ARG A 182 -6.40 -7.55 -12.90
CA ARG A 182 -6.99 -8.88 -13.16
C ARG A 182 -6.45 -9.92 -12.19
N LEU A 183 -5.14 -9.89 -11.94
CA LEU A 183 -4.49 -10.80 -11.00
C LEU A 183 -4.96 -10.55 -9.56
N GLU A 184 -5.04 -9.29 -9.13
CA GLU A 184 -5.55 -8.93 -7.80
C GLU A 184 -6.98 -9.42 -7.59
N ARG A 185 -7.88 -9.28 -8.58
CA ARG A 185 -9.26 -9.81 -8.49
C ARG A 185 -9.27 -11.34 -8.40
N LYS A 186 -8.43 -12.01 -9.20
CA LYS A 186 -8.30 -13.48 -9.22
C LYS A 186 -7.81 -14.02 -7.86
N LEU A 187 -6.81 -13.38 -7.26
CA LEU A 187 -6.28 -13.77 -5.95
C LEU A 187 -7.21 -13.36 -4.80
N GLY A 188 -7.82 -12.16 -4.88
CA GLY A 188 -8.73 -11.62 -3.87
C GLY A 188 -9.98 -12.50 -3.65
N GLY A 189 -10.48 -13.16 -4.70
CA GLY A 189 -11.56 -14.15 -4.58
C GLY A 189 -11.22 -15.34 -3.65
N ARG A 190 -9.93 -15.61 -3.42
CA ARG A 190 -9.43 -16.67 -2.51
C ARG A 190 -8.95 -16.11 -1.16
N ALA A 191 -8.87 -14.79 -1.04
CA ALA A 191 -8.21 -14.06 0.03
C ALA A 191 -9.09 -12.89 0.47
N THR A 192 -10.17 -13.19 1.18
CA THR A 192 -11.11 -12.18 1.67
C THR A 192 -11.61 -12.56 3.05
N GLU A 193 -11.04 -11.91 4.06
CA GLU A 193 -11.77 -11.47 5.27
C GLU A 193 -10.91 -10.48 6.06
N GLY A 194 -10.82 -9.25 5.54
CA GLY A 194 -10.35 -8.10 6.31
C GLY A 194 -11.38 -6.98 6.38
N VAL A 195 -12.39 -6.96 5.49
CA VAL A 195 -13.27 -5.80 5.30
C VAL A 195 -14.23 -5.58 6.47
N GLY A 196 -14.53 -6.62 7.28
CA GLY A 196 -15.48 -6.54 8.40
C GLY A 196 -14.88 -6.34 9.80
N LEU A 197 -13.56 -6.43 9.97
CA LEU A 197 -12.93 -6.27 11.30
C LEU A 197 -12.67 -4.80 11.59
N ARG A 198 -12.98 -4.34 12.81
CA ARG A 198 -12.62 -3.00 13.28
C ARG A 198 -11.09 -2.84 13.30
N VAL A 199 -10.60 -1.62 13.07
CA VAL A 199 -9.16 -1.34 12.93
C VAL A 199 -8.39 -1.78 14.17
N GLU A 200 -8.96 -1.59 15.37
CA GLU A 200 -8.35 -1.94 16.65
C GLU A 200 -8.02 -3.43 16.73
N ARG A 201 -8.94 -4.30 16.30
CA ARG A 201 -8.70 -5.75 16.29
C ARG A 201 -7.60 -6.17 15.33
N ARG A 202 -7.49 -5.48 14.18
CA ARG A 202 -6.41 -5.75 13.22
C ARG A 202 -5.06 -5.31 13.77
N LEU A 203 -5.03 -4.19 14.51
CA LEU A 203 -3.82 -3.73 15.20
C LEU A 203 -3.38 -4.73 16.28
N GLU A 204 -4.30 -5.19 17.13
CA GLU A 204 -3.97 -6.16 18.17
C GLU A 204 -3.49 -7.50 17.57
N ALA A 205 -4.14 -7.99 16.51
CA ALA A 205 -3.74 -9.22 15.83
C ALA A 205 -2.35 -9.08 15.20
N ALA A 206 -2.08 -7.95 14.55
CA ALA A 206 -0.76 -7.66 14.00
C ALA A 206 0.31 -7.58 15.09
N ALA A 207 0.03 -6.90 16.21
CA ALA A 207 0.95 -6.79 17.34
C ALA A 207 1.30 -8.16 17.93
N ARG A 208 0.29 -9.00 18.21
CA ARG A 208 0.51 -10.38 18.72
C ARG A 208 1.36 -11.22 17.76
N ALA A 209 1.07 -11.16 16.46
CA ALA A 209 1.85 -11.92 15.48
C ALA A 209 3.30 -11.40 15.36
N LEU A 210 3.54 -10.10 15.57
CA LEU A 210 4.89 -9.54 15.61
C LEU A 210 5.72 -10.06 16.80
N GLU A 211 5.07 -10.45 17.91
CA GLU A 211 5.74 -11.04 19.08
C GLU A 211 6.25 -12.47 18.82
N GLU A 212 5.72 -13.17 17.81
CA GLU A 212 6.16 -14.52 17.42
C GLU A 212 7.56 -14.55 16.78
N GLY A 213 8.11 -13.39 16.45
CA GLY A 213 9.44 -13.22 15.87
C GLY A 213 9.45 -13.23 14.33
N PHE A 214 10.43 -12.53 13.75
CA PHE A 214 10.47 -12.26 12.31
C PHE A 214 10.66 -13.53 11.44
N SER A 215 11.37 -14.55 11.94
CA SER A 215 11.52 -15.83 11.21
C SER A 215 10.19 -16.57 11.09
N THR A 216 9.37 -16.53 12.14
CA THR A 216 8.02 -17.10 12.13
C THR A 216 7.14 -16.36 11.13
N LEU A 217 7.22 -15.04 11.09
CA LEU A 217 6.50 -14.22 10.11
C LEU A 217 6.92 -14.49 8.66
N ALA A 218 8.22 -14.64 8.39
CA ALA A 218 8.70 -14.97 7.05
C ALA A 218 8.16 -16.34 6.59
N SER A 219 8.16 -17.33 7.49
CA SER A 219 7.60 -18.67 7.23
C SER A 219 6.08 -18.63 7.02
N ARG A 220 5.38 -17.83 7.84
CA ARG A 220 3.94 -17.57 7.71
C ARG A 220 3.61 -16.93 6.36
N ALA A 221 4.41 -15.98 5.91
CA ALA A 221 4.26 -15.37 4.59
C ALA A 221 4.43 -16.41 3.48
N ALA A 222 5.47 -17.24 3.53
CA ALA A 222 5.67 -18.31 2.57
C ALA A 222 4.49 -19.30 2.54
N TRP A 223 3.94 -19.65 3.70
CA TRP A 223 2.78 -20.54 3.80
C TRP A 223 1.51 -19.93 3.19
N ALA A 224 1.27 -18.63 3.43
CA ALA A 224 0.16 -17.91 2.83
C ALA A 224 0.26 -17.87 1.30
N LEU A 225 1.45 -17.62 0.75
CA LEU A 225 1.69 -17.64 -0.70
C LEU A 225 1.43 -19.03 -1.29
N THR A 226 1.93 -20.07 -0.62
CA THR A 226 1.69 -21.46 -1.02
C THR A 226 0.20 -21.81 -1.05
N THR A 227 -0.57 -21.34 -0.06
CA THR A 227 -2.02 -21.54 0.01
C THR A 227 -2.76 -20.84 -1.14
N LEU A 228 -2.18 -19.77 -1.69
CA LEU A 228 -2.69 -19.10 -2.89
C LEU A 228 -2.26 -19.80 -4.20
N GLY A 229 -1.45 -20.86 -4.12
CA GLY A 229 -0.88 -21.56 -5.27
C GLY A 229 0.31 -20.83 -5.91
N LEU A 230 1.02 -20.03 -5.11
CA LEU A 230 2.20 -19.27 -5.53
C LEU A 230 3.48 -20.02 -5.10
N HIS A 231 4.46 -20.06 -6.00
CA HIS A 231 5.69 -20.83 -5.87
C HIS A 231 6.89 -20.01 -6.39
N GLY A 232 8.06 -20.19 -5.78
CA GLY A 232 9.27 -19.43 -6.12
C GLY A 232 9.66 -18.42 -5.04
N GLY A 233 10.55 -17.48 -5.39
CA GLY A 233 11.07 -16.46 -4.48
C GLY A 233 10.27 -15.17 -4.51
N TYR A 234 10.00 -14.61 -3.32
CA TYR A 234 9.21 -13.40 -3.12
C TYR A 234 9.86 -12.46 -2.13
N GLU A 235 9.71 -11.16 -2.35
CA GLU A 235 10.10 -10.12 -1.40
C GLU A 235 8.88 -9.73 -0.56
N ALA A 236 9.07 -9.62 0.75
CA ALA A 236 8.05 -9.16 1.67
C ALA A 236 8.58 -8.04 2.57
N TYR A 237 7.67 -7.19 3.04
CA TYR A 237 8.01 -6.02 3.84
C TYR A 237 7.16 -5.97 5.11
N THR A 238 7.77 -5.66 6.23
CA THR A 238 7.09 -5.23 7.45
C THR A 238 7.62 -3.87 7.86
N VAL A 239 6.74 -2.92 8.19
CA VAL A 239 7.07 -1.55 8.54
C VAL A 239 6.62 -1.31 9.97
N LEU A 240 7.58 -1.41 10.89
CA LEU A 240 7.36 -1.24 12.31
C LEU A 240 7.23 0.24 12.68
N PRO A 241 6.34 0.58 13.63
CA PRO A 241 6.25 1.94 14.15
C PRO A 241 7.57 2.35 14.81
N ARG A 242 7.77 3.66 14.97
CA ARG A 242 8.92 4.20 15.69
C ARG A 242 8.97 3.65 17.11
N SER A 243 10.18 3.34 17.59
CA SER A 243 10.47 2.92 18.96
C SER A 243 10.28 4.06 19.96
#